data_AF-R9HCM0-F1
#
_entry.id   AF-R9HCM0-F1
#
_cell.length_a   1.000
_cell.length_b   1.000
_cell.length_c   1.000
_cell.angle_alpha   90.00
_cell.angle_beta   90.00
_cell.angle_gamma   90.00
#
_symmetry.space_group_name_H-M   'P 1'
#
loop_
_entity.id
_entity.type
_entity.pdbx_description
1 polymer ?
#
loop_
_entity_poly.entity_id
_entity_poly.type
_entity_poly.pdbx_seq_one_letter_code
_entity_poly.pdbx_strand_id
1 'polypeptide(L)'
;MKSRIISIFLVAVALCLLPQRGKAQIAASNPLEWAALVEGNELINGQIEKQIKGQTQTALLQNSIAAEFNRIHKWEKQYNSYLKTANGYASSLKACTHLYNDGVRIFLTLGKLGKAVADNPQGIVAGMSMNNLYIETATELVSVFTLLNDAVAKGGTENMLTGTERSKILWELNDKLSAFSRKLHLLYLSIRYYTLNDVWANVTAGMLDRSNGEAARMALTRWRRAAAVSR
;
A
#
# COMPACT_ATOMS: atom_id res chain seq x y z
N MET A 1 11.99 52.10 26.03
CA MET A 1 13.21 52.37 25.23
C MET A 1 13.16 51.89 23.76
N LYS A 2 12.40 50.85 23.39
CA LYS A 2 12.32 50.36 21.98
C LYS A 2 11.57 51.29 21.00
N SER A 3 10.62 52.11 21.47
CA SER A 3 9.83 53.04 20.63
C SER A 3 10.64 54.25 20.13
N ARG A 4 11.58 54.78 20.92
CA ARG A 4 12.46 55.89 20.50
C ARG A 4 13.42 55.48 19.38
N ILE A 5 13.90 54.25 19.39
CA ILE A 5 14.84 53.75 18.37
C ILE A 5 14.13 53.61 17.01
N ILE A 6 12.90 53.10 17.00
CA ILE A 6 12.08 52.98 15.78
C ILE A 6 11.72 54.37 15.22
N SER A 7 11.40 55.33 16.10
CA SER A 7 11.16 56.72 15.73
C SER A 7 12.39 57.38 15.09
N ILE A 8 13.57 57.20 15.68
CA ILE A 8 14.82 57.76 15.17
C ILE A 8 15.18 57.12 13.82
N PHE A 9 14.94 55.82 13.67
CA PHE A 9 15.19 55.10 12.42
C PHE A 9 14.26 55.58 11.29
N LEU A 10 12.97 55.81 11.58
CA LEU A 10 12.01 56.38 10.63
C LEU A 10 12.37 57.80 10.19
N VAL A 11 12.86 58.64 11.12
CA VAL A 11 13.32 60.00 10.80
C VAL A 11 14.60 59.97 9.96
N ALA A 12 15.52 59.05 10.23
CA ALA A 12 16.74 58.87 9.45
C ALA A 12 16.43 58.43 8.00
N VAL A 13 15.49 57.49 7.82
CA VAL A 13 15.04 57.05 6.48
C VAL A 13 14.33 58.18 5.74
N ALA A 14 13.53 59.00 6.42
CA ALA A 14 12.88 60.17 5.82
C ALA A 14 13.88 61.27 5.39
N LEU A 15 14.97 61.47 6.15
CA LEU A 15 16.04 62.41 5.79
C LEU A 15 16.90 61.92 4.62
N CYS A 16 17.08 60.60 4.45
CA CYS A 16 17.73 60.02 3.27
C CYS A 16 16.87 60.09 2.00
N LEU A 17 15.55 60.30 2.12
CA LEU A 17 14.62 60.48 1.00
C LEU A 17 14.44 61.95 0.59
N LEU A 18 15.06 62.91 1.29
CA LEU A 18 15.14 64.28 0.81
C LEU A 18 16.06 64.33 -0.41
N PRO A 19 15.68 65.04 -1.49
CA PRO A 19 16.49 65.12 -2.70
C PRO A 19 17.84 65.76 -2.35
N GLN A 20 18.88 64.94 -2.25
CA GLN A 20 20.23 65.44 -2.19
C GLN A 20 20.48 66.18 -3.49
N ARG A 21 20.60 67.51 -3.42
CA ARG A 21 21.06 68.34 -4.53
C ARG A 21 22.51 67.99 -4.81
N GLY A 22 22.72 66.88 -5.51
CA GLY A 22 23.94 66.60 -6.23
C GLY A 22 24.11 67.74 -7.22
N LYS A 23 25.16 68.54 -7.03
CA LYS A 23 25.58 69.54 -8.00
C LYS A 23 25.90 68.79 -9.29
N ALA A 24 24.95 68.76 -10.22
CA ALA A 24 25.28 68.57 -11.61
C ALA A 24 26.23 69.73 -11.96
N GLN A 25 27.52 69.44 -12.12
CA GLN A 25 28.38 70.33 -12.86
C GLN A 25 27.70 70.57 -14.20
N ILE A 26 27.26 71.81 -14.41
CA ILE A 26 26.82 72.28 -15.71
C ILE A 26 28.08 72.26 -16.56
N ALA A 27 28.27 71.19 -17.33
CA ALA A 27 29.17 71.20 -18.47
C ALA A 27 28.54 72.17 -19.48
N ALA A 28 28.99 73.42 -19.42
CA ALA A 28 28.65 74.40 -20.43
C ALA A 28 29.41 74.05 -21.72
N SER A 29 28.66 74.08 -22.83
CA SER A 29 29.09 74.65 -24.12
C SER A 29 29.64 73.71 -25.21
N ASN A 30 28.79 72.86 -25.79
CA ASN A 30 28.81 72.58 -27.24
C ASN A 30 27.43 72.08 -27.73
N PRO A 31 26.77 72.74 -28.71
CA PRO A 31 25.49 72.28 -29.29
C PRO A 31 25.51 70.83 -29.79
N LEU A 32 26.67 70.32 -30.20
CA LEU A 32 26.85 68.94 -30.65
C LEU A 32 26.77 67.92 -29.50
N GLU A 33 27.21 68.26 -28.29
CA GLU A 33 27.10 67.35 -27.14
C GLU A 33 25.66 67.25 -26.64
N TRP A 34 24.91 68.35 -26.66
CA TRP A 34 23.48 68.32 -26.32
C TRP A 34 22.68 67.54 -27.37
N ALA A 35 22.98 67.72 -28.66
CA ALA A 35 22.39 66.93 -29.73
C ALA A 35 22.71 65.43 -29.59
N ALA A 36 23.96 65.08 -29.31
CA ALA A 36 24.38 63.69 -29.09
C ALA A 36 23.75 63.07 -27.82
N LEU A 37 23.55 63.86 -26.76
CA LEU A 37 22.85 63.41 -25.55
C LEU A 37 21.35 63.23 -25.78
N VAL A 38 20.70 64.09 -26.57
CA VAL A 38 19.28 63.93 -26.94
C VAL A 38 19.11 62.72 -27.85
N GLU A 39 19.94 62.56 -28.88
CA GLU A 39 19.92 61.42 -29.79
C GLU A 39 20.22 60.10 -29.04
N GLY A 40 21.20 60.11 -28.14
CA GLY A 40 21.49 58.98 -27.26
C GLY A 40 20.34 58.64 -26.32
N ASN A 41 19.66 59.65 -25.75
CA ASN A 41 18.51 59.46 -24.88
C ASN A 41 17.29 58.92 -25.65
N GLU A 42 17.05 59.37 -26.87
CA GLU A 42 16.00 58.81 -27.75
C GLU A 42 16.28 57.34 -28.11
N LEU A 43 17.54 57.01 -28.46
CA LEU A 43 17.95 55.63 -28.76
C LEU A 43 17.80 54.71 -27.54
N ILE A 44 18.22 55.17 -26.36
CA ILE A 44 18.05 54.44 -25.09
C ILE A 44 16.57 54.24 -24.79
N ASN A 45 15.74 55.29 -24.91
CA ASN A 45 14.32 55.20 -24.60
C ASN A 45 13.60 54.24 -25.56
N GLY A 46 13.97 54.24 -26.85
CA GLY A 46 13.47 53.29 -27.83
C GLY A 46 13.90 51.83 -27.55
N GLN A 47 15.10 51.61 -27.01
CA GLN A 47 15.55 50.28 -26.57
C GLN A 47 14.84 49.81 -25.30
N ILE A 48 14.64 50.70 -24.32
CA ILE A 48 13.88 50.42 -23.09
C ILE A 48 12.45 50.04 -23.45
N GLU A 49 11.79 50.78 -24.36
CA GLU A 49 10.43 50.47 -24.78
C GLU A 49 10.34 49.09 -25.47
N LYS A 50 11.31 48.76 -26.34
CA LYS A 50 11.41 47.43 -26.96
C LYS A 50 11.63 46.33 -25.93
N GLN A 51 12.49 46.55 -24.93
CA GLN A 51 12.73 45.59 -23.84
C GLN A 51 11.49 45.42 -22.96
N ILE A 52 10.79 46.50 -22.60
CA ILE A 52 9.54 46.46 -21.84
C ILE A 52 8.49 45.66 -22.61
N LYS A 53 8.31 45.90 -23.92
CA LYS A 53 7.38 45.12 -24.76
C LYS A 53 7.76 43.64 -24.80
N GLY A 54 9.04 43.31 -25.01
CA GLY A 54 9.52 41.93 -25.01
C GLY A 54 9.36 41.22 -23.66
N GLN A 55 9.69 41.89 -22.56
CA GLN A 55 9.50 41.38 -21.20
C GLN A 55 8.02 41.20 -20.87
N THR A 56 7.15 42.13 -21.27
CA THR A 56 5.71 42.04 -21.05
C THR A 56 5.09 40.87 -21.82
N GLN A 57 5.48 40.67 -23.08
CA GLN A 57 5.07 39.50 -23.87
C GLN A 57 5.56 38.19 -23.25
N THR A 58 6.83 38.16 -22.79
CA THR A 58 7.39 36.98 -22.12
C THR A 58 6.68 36.68 -20.80
N ALA A 59 6.36 37.70 -20.00
CA ALA A 59 5.62 37.56 -18.75
C ALA A 59 4.18 37.06 -18.99
N LEU A 60 3.50 37.55 -20.03
CA LEU A 60 2.19 37.04 -20.45
C LEU A 60 2.25 35.56 -20.83
N LEU A 61 3.25 35.18 -21.64
CA LEU A 61 3.47 33.78 -22.02
C LEU A 61 3.77 32.90 -20.81
N GLN A 62 4.66 33.33 -19.91
CA GLN A 62 4.97 32.61 -18.67
C GLN A 62 3.74 32.43 -17.77
N ASN A 63 2.92 33.47 -17.62
CA ASN A 63 1.67 33.39 -16.86
C ASN A 63 0.66 32.42 -17.51
N SER A 64 0.56 32.42 -18.85
CA SER A 64 -0.29 31.47 -19.58
C SER A 64 0.19 30.03 -19.41
N ILE A 65 1.50 29.78 -19.52
CA ILE A 65 2.13 28.48 -19.30
C ILE A 65 1.92 28.02 -17.85
N ALA A 66 2.06 28.90 -16.86
CA ALA A 66 1.82 28.58 -15.46
C ALA A 66 0.34 28.24 -15.18
N ALA A 67 -0.59 28.93 -15.84
CA ALA A 67 -2.02 28.62 -15.76
C ALA A 67 -2.35 27.25 -16.40
N GLU A 68 -1.75 26.94 -17.55
CA GLU A 68 -1.88 25.62 -18.20
C GLU A 68 -1.26 24.51 -17.36
N PHE A 69 -0.05 24.71 -16.80
CA PHE A 69 0.60 23.74 -15.94
C PHE A 69 -0.23 23.45 -14.68
N ASN A 70 -0.84 24.48 -14.08
CA ASN A 70 -1.79 24.31 -12.98
C ASN A 70 -3.03 23.50 -13.39
N ARG A 71 -3.53 23.67 -14.63
CA ARG A 71 -4.63 22.84 -15.16
C ARG A 71 -4.20 21.39 -15.36
N ILE A 72 -3.04 21.17 -15.97
CA ILE A 72 -2.45 19.83 -16.17
C ILE A 72 -2.25 19.13 -14.82
N HIS A 73 -1.73 19.83 -13.81
CA HIS A 73 -1.52 19.25 -12.49
C HIS A 73 -2.85 18.89 -11.78
N LYS A 74 -3.90 19.70 -11.96
CA LYS A 74 -5.25 19.34 -11.48
C LYS A 74 -5.79 18.09 -12.19
N TRP A 75 -5.60 18.00 -13.51
CA TRP A 75 -5.97 16.84 -14.30
C TRP A 75 -5.20 15.58 -13.87
N GLU A 76 -3.91 15.69 -13.65
CA GLU A 76 -3.06 14.62 -13.13
C GLU A 76 -3.57 14.11 -11.78
N LYS A 77 -3.90 15.02 -10.85
CA LYS A 77 -4.45 14.66 -9.54
C LYS A 77 -5.79 13.93 -9.67
N GLN A 78 -6.68 14.42 -10.53
CA GLN A 78 -7.97 13.77 -10.79
C GLN A 78 -7.78 12.38 -11.40
N TYR A 79 -6.93 12.28 -12.44
CA TYR A 79 -6.62 11.04 -13.12
C TYR A 79 -6.03 9.99 -12.17
N ASN A 80 -5.09 10.39 -11.31
CA ASN A 80 -4.51 9.51 -10.30
C ASN A 80 -5.56 9.06 -9.27
N SER A 81 -6.49 9.94 -8.89
CA SER A 81 -7.63 9.57 -8.04
C SER A 81 -8.54 8.52 -8.70
N TYR A 82 -8.82 8.66 -10.00
CA TYR A 82 -9.59 7.67 -10.76
C TYR A 82 -8.87 6.32 -10.83
N LEU A 83 -7.57 6.31 -11.16
CA LEU A 83 -6.78 5.07 -11.22
C LEU A 83 -6.74 4.35 -9.87
N LYS A 84 -6.55 5.08 -8.77
CA LYS A 84 -6.60 4.50 -7.41
C LYS A 84 -7.96 3.88 -7.11
N THR A 85 -9.03 4.55 -7.51
CA THR A 85 -10.40 4.06 -7.31
C THR A 85 -10.67 2.78 -8.13
N ALA A 86 -10.33 2.78 -9.42
CA ALA A 86 -10.47 1.62 -10.30
C ALA A 86 -9.64 0.42 -9.81
N ASN A 87 -8.39 0.66 -9.38
CA ASN A 87 -7.54 -0.36 -8.79
C ASN A 87 -8.12 -0.91 -7.48
N GLY A 88 -8.75 -0.05 -6.67
CA GLY A 88 -9.51 -0.46 -5.48
C GLY A 88 -10.63 -1.44 -5.80
N TYR A 89 -11.46 -1.13 -6.82
CA TYR A 89 -12.52 -2.04 -7.27
C TYR A 89 -11.97 -3.37 -7.78
N ALA A 90 -10.96 -3.34 -8.67
CA ALA A 90 -10.34 -4.55 -9.19
C ALA A 90 -9.73 -5.43 -8.09
N SER A 91 -9.04 -4.81 -7.12
CA SER A 91 -8.48 -5.48 -5.94
C SER A 91 -9.58 -6.14 -5.09
N SER A 92 -10.68 -5.45 -4.85
CA SER A 92 -11.82 -6.01 -4.11
C SER A 92 -12.47 -7.20 -4.82
N LEU A 93 -12.63 -7.14 -6.15
CA LEU A 93 -13.18 -8.22 -6.95
C LEU A 93 -12.26 -9.46 -6.92
N LYS A 94 -10.95 -9.24 -7.03
CA LYS A 94 -9.94 -10.30 -6.89
C LYS A 94 -10.05 -10.97 -5.52
N ALA A 95 -10.10 -10.20 -4.44
CA ALA A 95 -10.26 -10.73 -3.09
C ALA A 95 -11.56 -11.53 -2.93
N CYS A 96 -12.70 -11.03 -3.43
CA CYS A 96 -13.96 -11.78 -3.43
C CYS A 96 -13.89 -13.11 -4.18
N THR A 97 -13.18 -13.16 -5.30
CA THR A 97 -13.01 -14.39 -6.09
C THR A 97 -12.18 -15.41 -5.32
N HIS A 98 -11.11 -14.99 -4.66
CA HIS A 98 -10.31 -15.87 -3.81
C HIS A 98 -11.10 -16.36 -2.60
N LEU A 99 -11.87 -15.49 -1.94
CA LEU A 99 -12.75 -15.88 -0.84
C LEU A 99 -13.77 -16.95 -1.25
N TYR A 100 -14.39 -16.80 -2.42
CA TYR A 100 -15.30 -17.81 -2.95
C TYR A 100 -14.59 -19.15 -3.19
N ASN A 101 -13.43 -19.13 -3.88
CA ASN A 101 -12.65 -20.34 -4.15
C ASN A 101 -12.18 -21.04 -2.86
N ASP A 102 -11.72 -20.28 -1.88
CA ASP A 102 -11.29 -20.80 -0.58
C ASP A 102 -12.48 -21.38 0.20
N GLY A 103 -13.64 -20.72 0.17
CA GLY A 103 -14.87 -21.21 0.78
C GLY A 103 -15.32 -22.55 0.19
N VAL A 104 -15.34 -22.68 -1.13
CA VAL A 104 -15.67 -23.95 -1.83
C VAL A 104 -14.67 -25.04 -1.43
N ARG A 105 -13.37 -24.73 -1.41
CA ARG A 105 -12.33 -25.69 -1.03
C ARG A 105 -12.48 -26.17 0.42
N ILE A 106 -12.80 -25.26 1.35
CA ILE A 106 -13.08 -25.58 2.75
C ILE A 106 -14.28 -26.54 2.83
N PHE A 107 -15.39 -26.22 2.16
CA PHE A 107 -16.59 -27.05 2.19
C PHE A 107 -16.32 -28.48 1.68
N LEU A 108 -15.62 -28.60 0.54
CA LEU A 108 -15.21 -29.90 0.00
C LEU A 108 -14.28 -30.66 0.96
N THR A 109 -13.37 -29.94 1.63
CA THR A 109 -12.43 -30.55 2.59
C THR A 109 -13.15 -31.02 3.85
N LEU A 110 -14.13 -30.28 4.36
CA LEU A 110 -14.99 -30.71 5.47
C LEU A 110 -15.78 -31.98 5.13
N GLY A 111 -16.35 -32.06 3.92
CA GLY A 111 -17.01 -33.28 3.46
C GLY A 111 -16.06 -34.48 3.39
N LYS A 112 -14.82 -34.28 2.93
CA LYS A 112 -13.77 -35.31 2.92
C LYS A 112 -13.29 -35.68 4.33
N LEU A 113 -13.21 -34.71 5.23
CA LEU A 113 -12.88 -34.91 6.64
C LEU A 113 -13.91 -35.81 7.33
N GLY A 114 -15.19 -35.53 7.14
CA GLY A 114 -16.28 -36.36 7.67
C GLY A 114 -16.20 -37.81 7.19
N LYS A 115 -15.93 -38.02 5.89
CA LYS A 115 -15.69 -39.38 5.34
C LYS A 115 -14.43 -40.03 5.94
N ALA A 116 -13.33 -39.30 6.04
CA ALA A 116 -12.08 -39.81 6.62
C ALA A 116 -12.25 -40.24 8.09
N VAL A 117 -13.07 -39.53 8.86
CA VAL A 117 -13.43 -39.90 10.24
C VAL A 117 -14.22 -41.22 10.27
N ALA A 118 -15.15 -41.42 9.34
CA ALA A 118 -15.92 -42.66 9.25
C ALA A 118 -15.06 -43.85 8.78
N ASP A 119 -14.18 -43.63 7.81
CA ASP A 119 -13.35 -44.68 7.19
C ASP A 119 -12.13 -45.07 8.07
N ASN A 120 -11.58 -44.11 8.83
CA ASN A 120 -10.44 -44.32 9.73
C ASN A 120 -10.67 -43.64 11.10
N PRO A 121 -11.55 -44.19 11.95
CA PRO A 121 -11.81 -43.63 13.28
C PRO A 121 -10.55 -43.64 14.18
N GLN A 122 -9.64 -44.58 13.94
CA GLN A 122 -8.35 -44.67 14.65
C GLN A 122 -7.44 -43.48 14.31
N GLY A 123 -7.59 -42.90 13.12
CA GLY A 123 -6.82 -41.74 12.64
C GLY A 123 -7.07 -40.48 13.46
N ILE A 124 -8.23 -40.36 14.11
CA ILE A 124 -8.51 -39.25 15.05
C ILE A 124 -7.51 -39.30 16.20
N VAL A 125 -7.50 -40.42 16.93
CA VAL A 125 -6.66 -40.62 18.11
C VAL A 125 -5.19 -40.67 17.72
N ALA A 126 -4.86 -41.33 16.61
CA ALA A 126 -3.50 -41.36 16.10
C ALA A 126 -3.00 -39.97 15.72
N GLY A 127 -3.86 -39.12 15.16
CA GLY A 127 -3.53 -37.75 14.82
C GLY A 127 -3.36 -36.83 16.03
N MET A 128 -3.98 -37.13 17.19
CA MET A 128 -3.90 -36.28 18.39
C MET A 128 -2.47 -36.15 18.93
N SER A 129 -1.59 -37.12 18.66
CA SER A 129 -0.18 -37.04 19.06
C SER A 129 0.62 -35.98 18.27
N MET A 130 0.02 -35.39 17.23
CA MET A 130 0.59 -34.22 16.55
C MET A 130 0.25 -32.98 17.39
N ASN A 131 1.25 -32.49 18.12
CA ASN A 131 1.15 -31.60 19.28
C ASN A 131 0.54 -30.20 19.06
N ASN A 132 -0.16 -29.95 17.94
CA ASN A 132 -0.97 -28.73 17.83
C ASN A 132 -2.04 -28.74 16.72
N LEU A 133 -2.02 -29.66 15.75
CA LEU A 133 -2.80 -29.49 14.51
C LEU A 133 -4.32 -29.35 14.73
N TYR A 134 -4.89 -30.07 15.70
CA TYR A 134 -6.31 -29.98 16.05
C TYR A 134 -6.66 -28.62 16.65
N ILE A 135 -5.89 -28.20 17.67
CA ILE A 135 -6.09 -26.92 18.35
C ILE A 135 -5.85 -25.77 17.39
N GLU A 136 -4.81 -25.87 16.57
CA GLU A 136 -4.43 -24.86 15.59
C GLU A 136 -5.48 -24.72 14.47
N THR A 137 -6.10 -25.82 14.03
CA THR A 137 -7.20 -25.76 13.06
C THR A 137 -8.45 -25.13 13.68
N ALA A 138 -8.75 -25.43 14.95
CA ALA A 138 -9.88 -24.85 15.68
C ALA A 138 -9.68 -23.35 15.97
N THR A 139 -8.47 -22.92 16.37
CA THR A 139 -8.17 -21.51 16.61
C THR A 139 -8.22 -20.69 15.33
N GLU A 140 -7.74 -21.22 14.20
CA GLU A 140 -7.89 -20.54 12.91
C GLU A 140 -9.37 -20.42 12.49
N LEU A 141 -10.20 -21.45 12.72
CA LEU A 141 -11.63 -21.37 12.45
C LEU A 141 -12.29 -20.25 13.27
N VAL A 142 -11.97 -20.17 14.57
CA VAL A 142 -12.47 -19.11 15.45
C VAL A 142 -11.99 -17.75 14.96
N SER A 143 -10.71 -17.60 14.59
CA SER A 143 -10.15 -16.36 14.06
C SER A 143 -10.84 -15.90 12.77
N VAL A 144 -11.13 -16.83 11.86
CA VAL A 144 -11.87 -16.53 10.62
C VAL A 144 -13.31 -16.09 10.95
N PHE A 145 -13.98 -16.79 11.88
CA PHE A 145 -15.35 -16.47 12.28
C PHE A 145 -15.45 -15.11 12.96
N THR A 146 -14.52 -14.78 13.86
CA THR A 146 -14.50 -13.46 14.51
C THR A 146 -14.26 -12.35 13.49
N LEU A 147 -13.34 -12.53 12.54
CA LEU A 147 -13.11 -11.55 11.47
C LEU A 147 -14.31 -11.38 10.55
N LEU A 148 -15.02 -12.46 10.22
CA LEU A 148 -16.28 -12.38 9.47
C LEU A 148 -17.34 -11.60 10.23
N ASN A 149 -17.54 -11.88 11.52
CA ASN A 149 -18.51 -11.16 12.34
C ASN A 149 -18.14 -9.68 12.48
N ASP A 150 -16.87 -9.37 12.70
CA ASP A 150 -16.39 -7.98 12.76
C ASP A 150 -16.59 -7.26 11.43
N ALA A 151 -16.34 -7.93 10.31
CA ALA A 151 -16.57 -7.39 8.97
C ALA A 151 -18.06 -7.09 8.73
N VAL A 152 -18.95 -8.01 9.12
CA VAL A 152 -20.40 -7.87 8.99
C VAL A 152 -20.93 -6.77 9.90
N ALA A 153 -20.47 -6.71 11.16
CA ALA A 153 -20.87 -5.67 12.11
C ALA A 153 -20.42 -4.27 11.65
N LYS A 154 -19.20 -4.15 11.13
CA LYS A 154 -18.67 -2.87 10.61
C LYS A 154 -19.29 -2.45 9.28
N GLY A 155 -19.80 -3.39 8.48
CA GLY A 155 -20.45 -3.14 7.18
C GLY A 155 -21.98 -3.13 7.23
N GLY A 156 -22.57 -3.10 8.43
CA GLY A 156 -24.01 -3.11 8.64
C GLY A 156 -24.73 -1.84 8.16
N THR A 157 -26.05 -1.83 8.28
CA THR A 157 -26.93 -0.77 7.77
C THR A 157 -26.65 0.63 8.31
N GLU A 158 -26.02 0.73 9.49
CA GLU A 158 -25.71 1.99 10.17
C GLU A 158 -24.28 2.50 9.88
N ASN A 159 -23.36 1.65 9.41
CA ASN A 159 -21.97 2.03 9.17
C ASN A 159 -21.49 1.46 7.84
N MET A 160 -21.46 2.30 6.81
CA MET A 160 -21.02 1.87 5.49
C MET A 160 -19.50 1.95 5.40
N LEU A 161 -18.86 0.78 5.35
CA LEU A 161 -17.42 0.65 5.10
C LEU A 161 -17.01 1.43 3.84
N THR A 162 -15.98 2.27 3.97
CA THR A 162 -15.34 2.90 2.82
C THR A 162 -14.70 1.86 1.91
N GLY A 163 -14.49 2.17 0.63
CA GLY A 163 -13.91 1.21 -0.33
C GLY A 163 -12.52 0.69 0.09
N THR A 164 -11.74 1.52 0.77
CA THR A 164 -10.41 1.15 1.30
C THR A 164 -10.53 0.20 2.50
N GLU A 165 -11.41 0.48 3.45
CA GLU A 165 -11.63 -0.39 4.62
C GLU A 165 -12.20 -1.75 4.20
N ARG A 166 -13.15 -1.75 3.27
CA ARG A 166 -13.71 -2.98 2.68
C ARG A 166 -12.61 -3.82 2.03
N SER A 167 -11.74 -3.20 1.25
CA SER A 167 -10.63 -3.91 0.61
C SER A 167 -9.67 -4.50 1.64
N LYS A 168 -9.30 -3.74 2.67
CA LYS A 168 -8.41 -4.21 3.74
C LYS A 168 -8.99 -5.42 4.49
N ILE A 169 -10.26 -5.34 4.87
CA ILE A 169 -10.97 -6.43 5.56
C ILE A 169 -11.06 -7.67 4.66
N LEU A 170 -11.37 -7.51 3.37
CA LEU A 170 -11.41 -8.64 2.43
C LEU A 170 -10.06 -9.34 2.28
N TRP A 171 -8.95 -8.58 2.28
CA TRP A 171 -7.60 -9.14 2.24
C TRP A 171 -7.23 -9.89 3.51
N GLU A 172 -7.50 -9.30 4.68
CA GLU A 172 -7.25 -9.95 5.96
C GLU A 172 -8.07 -11.25 6.12
N LEU A 173 -9.33 -11.20 5.69
CA LEU A 173 -10.19 -12.37 5.66
C LEU A 173 -9.65 -13.43 4.71
N ASN A 174 -9.20 -13.05 3.52
CA ASN A 174 -8.63 -13.97 2.54
C ASN A 174 -7.40 -14.70 3.10
N ASP A 175 -6.47 -13.97 3.70
CA ASP A 175 -5.25 -14.57 4.26
C ASP A 175 -5.56 -15.59 5.36
N LYS A 176 -6.52 -15.26 6.24
CA LYS A 176 -6.96 -16.13 7.32
C LYS A 176 -7.74 -17.35 6.82
N LEU A 177 -8.60 -17.16 5.82
CA LEU A 177 -9.36 -18.25 5.20
C LEU A 177 -8.44 -19.23 4.48
N SER A 178 -7.43 -18.72 3.75
CA SER A 178 -6.37 -19.52 3.13
C SER A 178 -5.56 -20.30 4.17
N ALA A 179 -5.17 -19.68 5.29
CA ALA A 179 -4.46 -20.34 6.37
C ALA A 179 -5.29 -21.47 7.00
N PHE A 180 -6.56 -21.19 7.30
CA PHE A 180 -7.51 -22.17 7.81
C PHE A 180 -7.70 -23.34 6.82
N SER A 181 -7.93 -23.05 5.54
CA SER A 181 -8.10 -24.05 4.47
C SER A 181 -6.91 -25.01 4.41
N ARG A 182 -5.68 -24.50 4.51
CA ARG A 182 -4.47 -25.33 4.54
C ARG A 182 -4.41 -26.22 5.77
N LYS A 183 -4.67 -25.70 6.98
CA LYS A 183 -4.63 -26.50 8.22
C LYS A 183 -5.73 -27.56 8.24
N LEU A 184 -6.93 -27.20 7.78
CA LEU A 184 -8.04 -28.12 7.63
C LEU A 184 -7.71 -29.25 6.65
N HIS A 185 -7.04 -28.95 5.54
CA HIS A 185 -6.59 -29.97 4.60
C HIS A 185 -5.54 -30.91 5.20
N LEU A 186 -4.59 -30.36 5.97
CA LEU A 186 -3.60 -31.17 6.69
C LEU A 186 -4.26 -32.07 7.73
N LEU A 187 -5.24 -31.55 8.47
CA LEU A 187 -6.03 -32.31 9.44
C LEU A 187 -6.80 -33.45 8.77
N TYR A 188 -7.39 -33.19 7.59
CA TYR A 188 -8.01 -34.23 6.78
C TYR A 188 -7.03 -35.34 6.39
N LEU A 189 -5.83 -34.97 5.90
CA LEU A 189 -4.83 -35.96 5.50
C LEU A 189 -4.29 -36.75 6.69
N SER A 190 -4.12 -36.11 7.85
CA SER A 190 -3.68 -36.79 9.07
C SER A 190 -4.71 -37.83 9.50
N ILE A 191 -5.99 -37.46 9.58
CA ILE A 191 -7.03 -38.43 9.95
C ILE A 191 -7.15 -39.55 8.92
N ARG A 192 -7.07 -39.23 7.62
CA ARG A 192 -7.23 -40.25 6.57
C ARG A 192 -6.10 -41.29 6.57
N TYR A 193 -4.85 -40.89 6.75
CA TYR A 193 -3.70 -41.76 6.49
C TYR A 193 -2.92 -42.17 7.73
N TYR A 194 -3.09 -41.47 8.84
CA TYR A 194 -2.31 -41.72 10.05
C TYR A 194 -2.93 -42.84 10.88
N THR A 195 -2.07 -43.69 11.44
CA THR A 195 -2.47 -44.86 12.21
C THR A 195 -1.66 -44.98 13.49
N LEU A 196 -2.11 -45.81 14.42
CA LEU A 196 -1.38 -46.07 15.67
C LEU A 196 0.04 -46.62 15.43
N ASN A 197 0.28 -47.32 14.33
CA ASN A 197 1.63 -47.76 13.95
C ASN A 197 2.55 -46.57 13.65
N ASP A 198 2.03 -45.48 13.08
CA ASP A 198 2.81 -44.27 12.80
C ASP A 198 3.10 -43.49 14.09
N VAL A 199 2.15 -43.48 15.04
CA VAL A 199 2.37 -42.95 16.40
C VAL A 199 3.48 -43.73 17.10
N TRP A 200 3.36 -45.06 17.11
CA TRP A 200 4.34 -45.94 17.73
C TRP A 200 5.72 -45.77 17.11
N ALA A 201 5.80 -45.71 15.77
CA ALA A 201 7.02 -45.47 15.04
C ALA A 201 7.71 -44.15 15.44
N ASN A 202 6.94 -43.08 15.65
CA ASN A 202 7.47 -41.78 16.07
C ASN A 202 7.95 -41.78 17.53
N VAL A 203 7.18 -42.35 18.46
CA VAL A 203 7.56 -42.43 19.89
C VAL A 203 8.87 -43.21 20.06
N THR A 204 9.01 -44.30 19.32
CA THR A 204 10.18 -45.19 19.43
C THR A 204 11.37 -44.75 18.57
N ALA A 205 11.23 -43.73 17.71
CA ALA A 205 12.29 -43.27 16.83
C ALA A 205 13.51 -42.68 17.59
N GLY A 206 13.29 -42.13 18.79
CA GLY A 206 14.37 -41.64 19.66
C GLY A 206 14.76 -42.62 20.77
N MET A 207 14.10 -43.77 20.85
CA MET A 207 14.33 -44.78 21.89
C MET A 207 15.05 -46.03 21.38
N LEU A 208 14.98 -46.31 20.07
CA LEU A 208 15.71 -47.38 19.41
C LEU A 208 16.73 -46.81 18.43
N ASP A 209 17.95 -47.33 18.49
CA ASP A 209 18.93 -47.16 17.42
C ASP A 209 18.47 -47.94 16.18
N ARG A 210 17.85 -47.25 15.23
CA ARG A 210 17.37 -47.83 13.98
C ARG A 210 18.43 -47.69 12.89
N SER A 211 18.62 -48.76 12.13
CA SER A 211 19.44 -48.68 10.91
C SER A 211 18.73 -47.89 9.81
N ASN A 212 19.49 -47.26 8.92
CA ASN A 212 18.94 -46.55 7.77
C ASN A 212 18.05 -47.45 6.88
N GLY A 213 18.37 -48.75 6.80
CA GLY A 213 17.58 -49.73 6.05
C GLY A 213 16.21 -50.01 6.66
N GLU A 214 16.10 -50.05 7.99
CA GLU A 214 14.82 -50.21 8.70
C GLU A 214 13.95 -48.96 8.56
N ALA A 215 14.54 -47.78 8.69
CA ALA A 215 13.84 -46.51 8.46
C ALA A 215 13.27 -46.44 7.03
N ALA A 216 14.07 -46.86 6.02
CA ALA A 216 13.62 -46.91 4.63
C ALA A 216 12.46 -47.91 4.42
N ARG A 217 12.52 -49.10 5.03
CA ARG A 217 11.43 -50.10 4.95
C ARG A 217 10.15 -49.62 5.63
N MET A 218 10.26 -48.96 6.79
CA MET A 218 9.11 -48.37 7.48
C MET A 218 8.45 -47.28 6.64
N ALA A 219 9.25 -46.38 6.04
CA ALA A 219 8.74 -45.34 5.15
C ALA A 219 8.04 -45.94 3.92
N LEU A 220 8.63 -46.94 3.27
CA LEU A 220 8.03 -47.66 2.14
C LEU A 220 6.70 -48.33 2.52
N THR A 221 6.63 -48.92 3.70
CA THR A 221 5.42 -49.56 4.21
C THR A 221 4.31 -48.53 4.46
N ARG A 222 4.65 -47.39 5.06
CA ARG A 222 3.72 -46.26 5.24
C ARG A 222 3.19 -45.75 3.88
N TRP A 223 4.07 -45.62 2.89
CA TRP A 223 3.69 -45.23 1.52
C TRP A 223 2.73 -46.23 0.88
N ARG A 224 3.01 -47.54 0.95
CA ARG A 224 2.12 -48.57 0.40
C ARG A 224 0.73 -48.54 1.03
N ARG A 225 0.64 -48.34 2.35
CA ARG A 225 -0.64 -48.21 3.07
C ARG A 225 -1.40 -46.96 2.62
N ALA A 226 -0.73 -45.81 2.54
CA ALA A 226 -1.35 -44.58 2.06
C ALA A 226 -1.85 -44.71 0.61
N ALA A 227 -1.08 -45.36 -0.26
CA ALA A 227 -1.47 -45.62 -1.64
C ALA A 227 -2.74 -46.49 -1.74
N ALA A 228 -2.86 -47.52 -0.90
CA ALA A 228 -4.05 -48.39 -0.87
C ALA A 228 -5.34 -47.64 -0.50
N VAL A 229 -5.25 -46.66 0.41
CA VAL A 229 -6.39 -45.85 0.88
C VAL A 229 -6.70 -44.69 -0.07
N SER A 230 -5.76 -44.32 -0.95
CA SER A 230 -5.92 -43.21 -1.90
C SER A 230 -6.71 -43.56 -3.16
N ARG A 231 -6.95 -44.86 -3.41
CA ARG A 231 -7.67 -45.39 -4.56
C ARG A 231 -9.19 -45.30 -4.38
#